data_AF-A0A2R6HRQ8-F1
#
_entry.id   AF-A0A2R6HRQ8-F1
#
_cell.length_a   1.000
_cell.length_b   1.000
_cell.length_c   1.000
_cell.angle_alpha   90.00
_cell.angle_beta   90.00
_cell.angle_gamma   90.00
#
_symmetry.space_group_name_H-M   'P 1'
#
loop_
_entity.id
_entity.type
_entity.pdbx_description
1 polymer ?
#
loop_
_entity_poly.entity_id
_entity_poly.type
_entity_poly.pdbx_seq_one_letter_code
_entity_poly.pdbx_strand_id
1 'polypeptide(L)'
;MDSEHPAKKIILVDTSSFITLVEAGAENLLYGRSESVKVPEHVVSEVTDEPVMSELHRAIHSYDLTVSQTDHIARRHFPYYRAAAFHLDETTPFIRGELHWSGDAALVGTALHTSNVEIVTDDGYLRRRCRDLTIPVTGSLGILLDAVDESQISTTEALEILQQIQRSSAWLGDDLIERVEREIKESKRDEAASSQNTSR
;
A
#
# COMPACT_ATOMS: atom_id res chain seq x y z
N MET A 1 -7.08 31.60 6.84
CA MET A 1 -6.35 30.56 7.60
C MET A 1 -6.32 29.38 6.65
N ASP A 2 -5.25 29.30 5.87
CA ASP A 2 -5.05 28.17 4.98
C ASP A 2 -4.77 26.97 5.88
N SER A 3 -5.77 26.09 6.00
CA SER A 3 -5.57 24.77 6.57
C SER A 3 -4.59 24.05 5.65
N GLU A 4 -3.31 24.02 6.05
CA GLU A 4 -2.26 23.20 5.46
C GLU A 4 -2.77 21.75 5.47
N HIS A 5 -3.38 21.31 4.37
CA HIS A 5 -3.56 19.89 4.14
C HIS A 5 -2.15 19.31 4.00
N PRO A 6 -1.78 18.29 4.81
CA PRO A 6 -0.48 17.66 4.66
C PRO A 6 -0.30 17.23 3.21
N ALA A 7 0.86 17.52 2.62
CA ALA A 7 1.14 17.16 1.25
C ALA A 7 0.88 15.66 1.04
N LYS A 8 -0.01 15.33 0.08
CA LYS A 8 -0.38 13.95 -0.20
C LYS A 8 0.87 13.13 -0.52
N LYS A 9 0.93 11.91 0.01
CA LYS A 9 2.11 11.02 -0.13
C LYS A 9 2.14 10.35 -1.50
N ILE A 10 3.33 9.96 -1.93
CA ILE A 10 3.52 8.93 -2.96
C ILE A 10 3.34 7.58 -2.28
N ILE A 11 2.38 6.79 -2.76
CA ILE A 11 2.17 5.44 -2.27
C ILE A 11 2.86 4.46 -3.22
N LEU A 12 3.75 3.62 -2.68
CA LEU A 12 4.34 2.50 -3.39
C LEU A 12 3.67 1.21 -2.91
N VAL A 13 3.15 0.40 -3.83
CA VAL A 13 2.32 -0.76 -3.46
C VAL A 13 3.02 -2.05 -3.86
N ASP A 14 3.08 -2.96 -2.90
CA ASP A 14 3.47 -4.35 -3.08
C ASP A 14 2.35 -5.16 -3.75
N THR A 15 2.72 -6.16 -4.55
CA THR A 15 1.79 -7.05 -5.28
C THR A 15 0.75 -7.64 -4.34
N SER A 16 1.18 -8.15 -3.18
CA SER A 16 0.33 -8.90 -2.25
C SER A 16 -0.79 -8.04 -1.65
N SER A 17 -0.50 -6.79 -1.30
CA SER A 17 -1.52 -5.85 -0.81
C SER A 17 -2.43 -5.35 -1.92
N PHE A 18 -1.90 -5.14 -3.13
CA PHE A 18 -2.74 -4.77 -4.26
C PHE A 18 -3.78 -5.85 -4.56
N ILE A 19 -3.35 -7.12 -4.64
CA ILE A 19 -4.24 -8.28 -4.78
C ILE A 19 -5.31 -8.27 -3.68
N THR A 20 -4.88 -8.13 -2.43
CA THR A 20 -5.79 -8.14 -1.27
C THR A 20 -6.88 -7.08 -1.38
N LEU A 21 -6.53 -5.85 -1.78
CA LEU A 21 -7.47 -4.75 -1.95
C LEU A 21 -8.42 -5.00 -3.13
N VAL A 22 -7.92 -5.47 -4.26
CA VAL A 22 -8.74 -5.76 -5.45
C VAL A 22 -9.74 -6.90 -5.18
N GLU A 23 -9.30 -7.98 -4.55
CA GLU A 23 -10.17 -9.11 -4.20
C GLU A 23 -11.28 -8.70 -3.22
N ALA A 24 -11.02 -7.69 -2.39
CA ALA A 24 -12.00 -7.12 -1.49
C ALA A 24 -12.88 -6.02 -2.14
N GLY A 25 -12.59 -5.61 -3.39
CA GLY A 25 -13.27 -4.48 -4.06
C GLY A 25 -12.97 -3.12 -3.43
N ALA A 26 -11.80 -2.97 -2.81
CA ALA A 26 -11.38 -1.83 -2.01
C ALA A 26 -10.18 -1.07 -2.59
N GLU A 27 -9.79 -1.35 -3.83
CA GLU A 27 -8.65 -0.72 -4.50
C GLU A 27 -8.79 0.80 -4.64
N ASN A 28 -10.03 1.31 -4.73
CA ASN A 28 -10.27 2.76 -4.85
C ASN A 28 -9.87 3.56 -3.59
N LEU A 29 -9.81 2.91 -2.43
CA LEU A 29 -9.34 3.52 -1.17
C LEU A 29 -7.85 3.91 -1.25
N LEU A 30 -7.08 3.15 -2.03
CA LEU A 30 -5.66 3.41 -2.27
C LEU A 30 -5.46 4.72 -3.05
N TYR A 31 -6.29 4.94 -4.07
CA TYR A 31 -6.16 6.08 -4.99
C TYR A 31 -6.56 7.40 -4.34
N GLY A 32 -7.61 7.40 -3.50
CA GLY A 32 -8.12 8.62 -2.84
C GLY A 32 -7.13 9.31 -1.91
N ARG A 33 -6.24 8.52 -1.29
CA ARG A 33 -5.30 8.97 -0.24
C ARG A 33 -4.01 9.60 -0.77
N SER A 34 -3.59 9.24 -1.96
CA SER A 34 -2.25 9.55 -2.46
C SER A 34 -2.24 10.75 -3.41
N GLU A 35 -1.05 11.34 -3.59
CA GLU A 35 -0.77 12.22 -4.73
C GLU A 35 -0.61 11.36 -5.99
N SER A 36 0.02 10.20 -5.82
CA SER A 36 0.20 9.19 -6.85
C SER A 36 0.38 7.83 -6.21
N VAL A 37 -0.24 6.81 -6.81
CA VAL A 37 0.05 5.41 -6.53
C VAL A 37 1.01 4.89 -7.59
N LYS A 38 2.08 4.23 -7.16
CA LYS A 38 3.06 3.63 -8.06
C LYS A 38 3.32 2.17 -7.71
N VAL A 39 3.59 1.39 -8.74
CA VAL A 39 4.01 0.00 -8.63
C VAL A 39 5.27 -0.19 -9.48
N PRO A 40 6.36 -0.77 -8.95
CA PRO A 40 7.53 -1.10 -9.76
C PRO A 40 7.19 -2.11 -10.87
N GLU A 41 7.83 -2.00 -12.04
CA GLU A 41 7.53 -2.91 -13.18
C GLU A 41 7.71 -4.40 -12.85
N HIS A 42 8.67 -4.73 -11.97
CA HIS A 42 8.90 -6.11 -11.52
C HIS A 42 7.73 -6.63 -10.67
N VAL A 43 7.10 -5.75 -9.88
CA VAL A 43 5.89 -6.05 -9.08
C VAL A 43 4.69 -6.27 -10.02
N VAL A 44 4.55 -5.48 -11.09
CA VAL A 44 3.53 -5.72 -12.13
C VAL A 44 3.68 -7.11 -12.79
N SER A 45 4.92 -7.54 -13.03
CA SER A 45 5.19 -8.82 -13.70
C SER A 45 4.81 -10.06 -12.90
N GLU A 46 4.58 -9.90 -11.58
CA GLU A 46 4.18 -10.97 -10.68
C GLU A 46 2.66 -11.23 -10.71
N VAL A 47 1.86 -10.25 -11.18
CA VAL A 47 0.41 -10.38 -11.24
C VAL A 47 0.01 -11.15 -12.50
N THR A 48 -0.36 -12.42 -12.33
CA THR A 48 -0.79 -13.29 -13.43
C THR A 48 -2.26 -13.69 -13.40
N ASP A 49 -2.93 -13.51 -12.25
CA ASP A 49 -4.24 -14.09 -11.99
C ASP A 49 -5.37 -13.09 -12.19
N GLU A 50 -6.51 -13.59 -12.69
CA GLU A 50 -7.76 -12.82 -12.78
C GLU A 50 -8.57 -12.96 -11.47
N PRO A 51 -9.30 -11.91 -11.04
CA PRO A 51 -9.57 -10.65 -11.75
C PRO A 51 -8.49 -9.56 -11.57
N VAL A 52 -7.43 -9.84 -10.81
CA VAL A 52 -6.42 -8.85 -10.42
C VAL A 52 -5.69 -8.26 -11.62
N MET A 53 -5.33 -9.08 -12.61
CA MET A 53 -4.68 -8.62 -13.83
C MET A 53 -5.54 -7.61 -14.61
N SER A 54 -6.84 -7.89 -14.77
CA SER A 54 -7.78 -6.95 -15.41
C SER A 54 -7.85 -5.62 -14.67
N GLU A 55 -7.88 -5.67 -13.34
CA GLU A 55 -7.96 -4.46 -12.52
C GLU A 55 -6.65 -3.66 -12.53
N LEU A 56 -5.49 -4.33 -12.47
CA LEU A 56 -4.18 -3.69 -12.64
C LEU A 56 -4.09 -2.98 -13.98
N HIS A 57 -4.50 -3.65 -15.06
CA HIS A 57 -4.54 -3.02 -16.38
C HIS A 57 -5.50 -1.83 -16.40
N ARG A 58 -6.71 -1.94 -15.82
CA ARG A 58 -7.65 -0.82 -15.73
C ARG A 58 -7.01 0.38 -15.03
N ALA A 59 -6.45 0.17 -13.85
CA ALA A 59 -5.83 1.22 -13.02
C ALA A 59 -4.66 1.91 -13.72
N ILE A 60 -3.85 1.16 -14.47
CA ILE A 60 -2.77 1.72 -15.31
C ILE A 60 -3.34 2.58 -16.44
N HIS A 61 -4.38 2.10 -17.12
CA HIS A 61 -5.00 2.83 -18.24
C HIS A 61 -5.78 4.08 -17.79
N SER A 62 -6.38 4.06 -16.59
CA SER A 62 -7.08 5.21 -16.02
C SER A 62 -6.16 6.23 -15.34
N TYR A 63 -4.85 5.93 -15.24
CA TYR A 63 -3.86 6.72 -14.51
C TYR A 63 -4.08 6.78 -12.98
N ASP A 64 -4.91 5.89 -12.45
CA ASP A 64 -5.06 5.72 -11.00
C ASP A 64 -3.78 5.11 -10.38
N LEU A 65 -3.03 4.35 -11.19
CA LEU A 65 -1.78 3.69 -10.83
C LEU A 65 -0.72 3.90 -11.91
N THR A 66 0.50 4.28 -11.53
CA THR A 66 1.62 4.45 -12.47
C THR A 66 2.67 3.35 -12.29
N VAL A 67 3.05 2.71 -13.40
CA VAL A 67 4.16 1.74 -13.38
C VAL A 67 5.50 2.47 -13.38
N SER A 68 6.34 2.20 -12.38
CA SER A 68 7.70 2.73 -12.31
C SER A 68 8.65 1.82 -13.09
N GLN A 69 9.34 2.37 -14.09
CA GLN A 69 10.34 1.66 -14.89
C GLN A 69 11.60 1.38 -14.07
N THR A 70 11.55 0.32 -13.27
CA THR A 70 12.57 -0.03 -12.28
C THR A 70 13.96 -0.05 -12.88
N ASP A 71 14.17 -0.70 -14.01
CA ASP A 71 15.50 -0.87 -14.57
C ASP A 71 16.12 0.46 -15.01
N HIS A 72 15.28 1.38 -15.52
CA HIS A 72 15.72 2.72 -15.86
C HIS A 72 16.08 3.54 -14.61
N ILE A 73 15.23 3.48 -13.59
CA ILE A 73 15.41 4.21 -12.33
C ILE A 73 16.60 3.65 -11.57
N ALA A 74 16.73 2.33 -11.47
CA ALA A 74 17.81 1.62 -10.80
C ALA A 74 19.18 1.91 -11.42
N ARG A 75 19.28 2.13 -12.74
CA ARG A 75 20.54 2.58 -13.35
C ARG A 75 20.98 3.96 -12.85
N ARG A 76 20.04 4.87 -12.62
CA ARG A 76 20.30 6.23 -12.12
C ARG A 76 20.51 6.27 -10.61
N HIS A 77 19.80 5.41 -9.89
CA HIS A 77 19.72 5.37 -8.43
C HIS A 77 20.33 4.08 -7.86
N PHE A 78 21.31 3.51 -8.56
CA PHE A 78 21.90 2.20 -8.27
C PHE A 78 22.30 1.97 -6.79
N PRO A 79 22.90 2.95 -6.07
CA PRO A 79 23.24 2.76 -4.67
C PRO A 79 22.04 2.41 -3.78
N TYR A 80 20.86 2.97 -4.08
CA TYR A 80 19.64 2.73 -3.30
C TYR A 80 19.07 1.33 -3.52
N TYR A 81 19.01 0.87 -4.78
CA TYR A 81 18.55 -0.49 -5.10
C TYR A 81 19.51 -1.56 -4.56
N ARG A 82 20.82 -1.30 -4.65
CA ARG A 82 21.82 -2.19 -4.03
C ARG A 82 21.68 -2.23 -2.50
N ALA A 83 21.45 -1.08 -1.85
CA ALA A 83 21.23 -1.01 -0.41
C ALA A 83 19.94 -1.72 0.01
N ALA A 84 18.88 -1.61 -0.79
CA ALA A 84 17.62 -2.32 -0.61
C ALA A 84 17.82 -3.84 -0.65
N ALA A 85 18.39 -4.38 -1.74
CA ALA A 85 18.66 -5.81 -1.87
C ALA A 85 19.53 -6.34 -0.72
N PHE A 86 20.55 -5.57 -0.29
CA PHE A 86 21.37 -5.92 0.85
C PHE A 86 20.56 -5.98 2.16
N HIS A 87 19.68 -5.01 2.42
CA HIS A 87 18.85 -5.00 3.64
C HIS A 87 17.78 -6.09 3.65
N LEU A 88 17.32 -6.50 2.47
CA LEU A 88 16.34 -7.57 2.31
C LEU A 88 16.99 -8.97 2.35
N ASP A 89 18.32 -9.06 2.48
CA ASP A 89 19.10 -10.29 2.38
C ASP A 89 18.90 -11.01 1.04
N GLU A 90 18.70 -10.24 -0.04
CA GLU A 90 18.42 -10.74 -1.37
C GLU A 90 19.63 -10.70 -2.29
N THR A 91 19.68 -11.67 -3.21
CA THR A 91 20.66 -11.69 -4.30
C THR A 91 20.07 -11.01 -5.53
N THR A 92 20.84 -10.10 -6.15
CA THR A 92 20.47 -9.49 -7.44
C THR A 92 21.16 -10.23 -8.58
N PRO A 93 20.50 -11.18 -9.27
CA PRO A 93 21.14 -11.93 -10.35
C PRO A 93 21.45 -11.03 -11.54
N PHE A 94 22.54 -11.38 -12.25
CA PHE A 94 22.92 -10.73 -13.50
C PHE A 94 22.47 -11.62 -14.68
N ILE A 95 21.39 -11.23 -15.34
CA ILE A 95 20.74 -12.00 -16.40
C ILE A 95 20.86 -11.21 -17.70
N ARG A 96 21.39 -11.84 -18.76
CA ARG A 96 21.50 -11.26 -20.11
C ARG A 96 22.18 -9.87 -20.16
N GLY A 97 23.13 -9.61 -19.26
CA GLY A 97 23.87 -8.34 -19.24
C GLY A 97 23.27 -7.28 -18.33
N GLU A 98 22.19 -7.59 -17.60
CA GLU A 98 21.46 -6.65 -16.75
C GLU A 98 21.25 -7.22 -15.35
N LEU A 99 21.19 -6.34 -14.35
CA LEU A 99 20.84 -6.73 -12.98
C LEU A 99 19.33 -6.82 -12.86
N HIS A 100 18.85 -7.95 -12.34
CA HIS A 100 17.43 -8.19 -12.14
C HIS A 100 17.10 -8.01 -10.67
N TRP A 101 16.28 -7.01 -10.36
CA TRP A 101 15.81 -6.74 -9.00
C TRP A 101 14.54 -7.54 -8.75
N SER A 102 14.34 -8.02 -7.51
CA SER A 102 13.05 -8.53 -7.09
C SER A 102 12.02 -7.39 -7.01
N GLY A 103 10.73 -7.73 -6.91
CA GLY A 103 9.68 -6.77 -6.57
C GLY A 103 9.99 -5.98 -5.30
N ASP A 104 10.37 -6.67 -4.22
CA ASP A 104 10.69 -6.05 -2.92
C ASP A 104 11.90 -5.12 -2.97
N ALA A 105 13.01 -5.54 -3.59
CA ALA A 105 14.19 -4.71 -3.75
C ALA A 105 13.89 -3.50 -4.65
N ALA A 106 13.05 -3.68 -5.67
CA ALA A 106 12.59 -2.59 -6.51
C ALA A 106 11.74 -1.58 -5.74
N LEU A 107 10.82 -2.06 -4.90
CA LEU A 107 9.92 -1.26 -4.08
C LEU A 107 10.70 -0.44 -3.04
N VAL A 108 11.55 -1.10 -2.26
CA VAL A 108 12.39 -0.46 -1.22
C VAL A 108 13.43 0.46 -1.85
N GLY A 109 14.06 0.03 -2.95
CA GLY A 109 15.01 0.86 -3.70
C GLY A 109 14.39 2.17 -4.18
N THR A 110 13.16 2.09 -4.70
CA THR A 110 12.38 3.26 -5.13
C THR A 110 12.04 4.17 -3.95
N ALA A 111 11.60 3.61 -2.82
CA ALA A 111 11.29 4.38 -1.62
C ALA A 111 12.49 5.15 -1.08
N LEU A 112 13.68 4.53 -1.05
CA LEU A 112 14.89 5.14 -0.48
C LEU A 112 15.36 6.42 -1.20
N HIS A 113 14.96 6.63 -2.46
CA HIS A 113 15.29 7.85 -3.21
C HIS A 113 14.07 8.74 -3.49
N THR A 114 12.90 8.41 -2.93
CA THR A 114 11.65 9.15 -3.14
C THR A 114 11.27 9.89 -1.87
N SER A 115 11.00 11.20 -1.99
CA SER A 115 10.53 12.01 -0.87
C SER A 115 9.03 11.83 -0.65
N ASN A 116 8.56 11.98 0.59
CA ASN A 116 7.15 11.88 0.97
C ASN A 116 6.50 10.56 0.52
N VAL A 117 7.16 9.44 0.81
CA VAL A 117 6.77 8.11 0.35
C VAL A 117 6.24 7.23 1.49
N GLU A 118 5.30 6.35 1.17
CA GLU A 118 4.84 5.28 2.04
C GLU A 118 4.71 3.98 1.24
N ILE A 119 5.13 2.87 1.83
CA ILE A 119 4.97 1.53 1.25
C ILE A 119 3.68 0.91 1.81
N VAL A 120 2.87 0.30 0.93
CA VAL A 120 1.72 -0.52 1.28
C VAL A 120 2.10 -1.98 1.02
N THR A 121 2.25 -2.76 2.07
CA THR A 121 2.52 -4.20 2.01
C THR A 121 1.92 -4.91 3.21
N ASP A 122 1.48 -6.14 3.03
CA ASP A 122 1.00 -7.01 4.10
C ASP A 122 2.06 -8.01 4.57
N ASP A 123 3.19 -8.10 3.85
CA ASP A 123 4.29 -8.97 4.20
C ASP A 123 4.98 -8.50 5.50
N GLY A 124 4.95 -9.37 6.51
CA GLY A 124 5.51 -9.08 7.83
C GLY A 124 7.03 -8.92 7.82
N TYR A 125 7.75 -9.60 6.93
CA TYR A 125 9.20 -9.48 6.77
C TYR A 125 9.56 -8.13 6.13
N LEU A 126 8.96 -7.78 5.01
CA LEU A 126 9.15 -6.52 4.31
C LEU A 126 8.76 -5.32 5.20
N ARG A 127 7.66 -5.40 5.96
CA ARG A 127 7.31 -4.38 6.97
C ARG A 127 8.41 -4.15 8.00
N ARG A 128 9.08 -5.20 8.47
CA ARG A 128 10.21 -5.05 9.42
C ARG A 128 11.38 -4.36 8.74
N ARG A 129 11.74 -4.79 7.53
CA ARG A 129 12.87 -4.19 6.78
C ARG A 129 12.63 -2.73 6.42
N CYS A 130 11.40 -2.35 6.07
CA CYS A 130 11.04 -0.95 5.84
C CYS A 130 11.19 -0.11 7.11
N ARG A 131 10.78 -0.64 8.28
CA ARG A 131 10.94 0.05 9.57
C ARG A 131 12.40 0.25 9.95
N ASP A 132 13.26 -0.73 9.71
CA ASP A 132 14.71 -0.60 9.95
C ASP A 132 15.33 0.53 9.12
N LEU A 133 14.75 0.81 7.95
CA LEU A 133 15.14 1.89 7.04
C LEU A 133 14.39 3.20 7.29
N THR A 134 13.54 3.28 8.31
CA THR A 134 12.66 4.44 8.60
C THR A 134 11.75 4.81 7.41
N ILE A 135 11.41 3.84 6.57
CA ILE A 135 10.44 4.00 5.48
C ILE A 135 9.03 3.83 6.07
N PRO A 136 8.14 4.82 5.94
CA PRO A 136 6.75 4.68 6.37
C PRO A 136 6.11 3.48 5.68
N VAL A 137 5.43 2.63 6.46
CA VAL A 137 4.80 1.42 5.94
C VAL A 137 3.41 1.24 6.54
N THR A 138 2.44 0.96 5.69
CA THR A 138 1.09 0.52 6.03
C THR A 138 0.78 -0.77 5.27
N GLY A 139 -0.42 -1.31 5.42
CA GLY A 139 -0.92 -2.32 4.46
C GLY A 139 -2.43 -2.28 4.40
N SER A 140 -3.06 -3.32 3.87
CA SER A 140 -4.45 -3.25 3.41
C SER A 140 -5.44 -2.87 4.52
N LEU A 141 -5.27 -3.41 5.73
CA LEU A 141 -6.10 -3.06 6.88
C LEU A 141 -5.87 -1.62 7.38
N GLY A 142 -4.65 -1.10 7.24
CA GLY A 142 -4.36 0.30 7.56
C GLY A 142 -5.06 1.23 6.58
N ILE A 143 -4.97 0.94 5.27
CA ILE A 143 -5.70 1.68 4.23
C ILE A 143 -7.21 1.71 4.52
N LEU A 144 -7.78 0.58 4.95
CA LEU A 144 -9.18 0.50 5.33
C LEU A 144 -9.53 1.40 6.53
N LEU A 145 -8.73 1.34 7.60
CA LEU A 145 -8.94 2.16 8.80
C LEU A 145 -8.81 3.65 8.49
N ASP A 146 -7.78 4.02 7.73
CA ASP A 146 -7.56 5.40 7.32
C ASP A 146 -8.74 5.94 6.48
N ALA A 147 -9.32 5.13 5.61
CA ALA A 147 -10.51 5.52 4.83
C ALA A 147 -11.76 5.73 5.71
N VAL A 148 -11.90 4.98 6.81
CA VAL A 148 -12.97 5.21 7.79
C VAL A 148 -12.72 6.51 8.55
N ASP A 149 -11.50 6.73 9.02
CA ASP A 149 -11.12 7.91 9.81
C ASP A 149 -11.21 9.20 8.99
N GLU A 150 -10.96 9.14 7.68
CA GLU A 150 -11.13 10.24 6.74
C GLU A 150 -12.57 10.38 6.21
N SER A 151 -13.53 9.60 6.75
CA SER A 151 -14.94 9.55 6.33
C SER A 151 -15.12 9.29 4.82
N GLN A 152 -14.17 8.60 4.16
CA GLN A 152 -14.25 8.22 2.74
C GLN A 152 -15.26 7.09 2.53
N ILE A 153 -15.38 6.20 3.52
CA ILE A 153 -16.35 5.11 3.55
C ILE A 153 -17.07 5.07 4.89
N SER A 154 -18.25 4.46 4.91
CA SER A 154 -18.99 4.27 6.16
C SER A 154 -18.42 3.10 6.98
N THR A 155 -18.63 3.11 8.30
CA THR A 155 -18.34 1.95 9.16
C THR A 155 -18.96 0.65 8.65
N THR A 156 -20.17 0.71 8.09
CA THR A 156 -20.87 -0.50 7.59
C THR A 156 -20.13 -1.08 6.39
N GLU A 157 -19.79 -0.22 5.44
CA GLU A 157 -19.00 -0.57 4.25
C GLU A 157 -17.62 -1.09 4.64
N ALA A 158 -16.96 -0.45 5.61
CA ALA A 158 -15.66 -0.91 6.10
C ALA A 158 -15.70 -2.30 6.72
N LEU A 159 -16.76 -2.63 7.47
CA LEU A 159 -16.95 -3.97 8.03
C LEU A 159 -17.22 -5.02 6.94
N GLU A 160 -17.94 -4.66 5.88
CA GLU A 160 -18.15 -5.53 4.72
C GLU A 160 -16.83 -5.81 4.00
N ILE A 161 -16.01 -4.78 3.75
CA ILE A 161 -14.68 -4.92 3.17
C ILE A 161 -13.76 -5.78 4.05
N LEU A 162 -13.74 -5.53 5.37
CA LEU A 162 -12.95 -6.33 6.32
C LEU A 162 -13.29 -7.83 6.24
N GLN A 163 -14.57 -8.16 6.10
CA GLN A 163 -15.00 -9.54 5.92
C GLN A 163 -14.54 -10.13 4.58
N GLN A 164 -14.51 -9.35 3.50
CA GLN A 164 -13.97 -9.84 2.22
C GLN A 164 -12.47 -10.10 2.33
N ILE A 165 -11.72 -9.17 2.93
CA ILE A 165 -10.29 -9.34 3.20
C ILE A 165 -10.05 -10.61 4.03
N GLN A 166 -10.83 -10.85 5.09
CA GLN A 166 -10.70 -12.06 5.91
C GLN A 166 -10.96 -13.34 5.11
N ARG A 167 -11.90 -13.33 4.15
CA ARG A 167 -12.22 -14.49 3.30
C ARG A 167 -11.13 -14.80 2.29
N SER A 168 -10.46 -13.79 1.75
CA SER A 168 -9.35 -13.98 0.80
C SER A 168 -8.01 -14.22 1.49
N SER A 169 -7.83 -13.71 2.70
CA SER A 169 -6.55 -13.70 3.41
C SER A 169 -6.42 -14.86 4.40
N ALA A 170 -5.90 -16.00 3.95
CA ALA A 170 -5.67 -17.17 4.81
C ALA A 170 -4.66 -16.93 5.96
N TRP A 171 -3.97 -15.78 5.97
CA TRP A 171 -2.89 -15.44 6.91
C TRP A 171 -3.33 -14.50 8.05
N LEU A 172 -4.56 -13.95 8.00
CA LEU A 172 -5.05 -13.05 9.06
C LEU A 172 -5.61 -13.84 10.24
N GLY A 173 -5.04 -13.63 11.42
CA GLY A 173 -5.53 -14.23 12.67
C GLY A 173 -6.76 -13.51 13.22
N ASP A 174 -7.64 -14.26 13.90
CA ASP A 174 -8.90 -13.77 14.47
C ASP A 174 -8.70 -12.55 15.39
N ASP A 175 -7.64 -12.56 16.22
CA ASP A 175 -7.33 -11.45 17.14
C ASP A 175 -7.09 -10.10 16.41
N LEU A 176 -6.47 -10.14 15.22
CA LEU A 176 -6.21 -8.93 14.43
C LEU A 176 -7.51 -8.42 13.81
N ILE A 177 -8.37 -9.32 13.33
CA ILE A 177 -9.68 -8.96 12.79
C ILE A 177 -10.56 -8.34 13.88
N GLU A 178 -10.64 -8.96 15.06
CA GLU A 178 -11.41 -8.42 16.19
C GLU A 178 -10.90 -7.04 16.63
N ARG A 179 -9.58 -6.82 16.57
CA ARG A 179 -8.99 -5.52 16.86
C ARG A 179 -9.42 -4.47 15.83
N VAL A 180 -9.29 -4.76 14.55
CA VAL A 180 -9.62 -3.81 13.46
C VAL A 180 -11.12 -3.52 13.45
N GLU A 181 -11.96 -4.54 13.66
CA GLU A 181 -13.41 -4.37 13.79
C GLU A 181 -13.79 -3.42 14.93
N ARG A 182 -13.10 -3.50 16.06
CA ARG A 182 -13.29 -2.58 17.19
C ARG A 182 -12.86 -1.16 16.84
N GLU A 183 -11.69 -0.99 16.23
CA GLU A 183 -11.18 0.33 15.80
C GLU A 183 -12.18 0.99 14.83
N ILE A 184 -12.66 0.27 13.80
CA ILE A 184 -13.70 0.74 12.86
C ILE A 184 -14.98 1.22 13.59
N LYS A 185 -15.42 0.48 14.61
CA LYS A 185 -16.63 0.84 15.38
C LYS A 185 -16.40 2.03 16.31
N GLU A 186 -15.16 2.26 16.75
CA GLU A 186 -14.78 3.36 17.63
C GLU A 186 -14.67 4.69 16.90
N SER A 187 -14.18 4.73 15.65
CA SER A 187 -14.15 5.97 14.83
C SER A 187 -15.53 6.63 14.71
N LYS A 188 -16.60 5.82 14.68
CA LYS A 188 -18.00 6.28 14.66
C LYS A 188 -18.46 7.00 15.94
N ARG A 189 -17.83 6.72 17.08
CA ARG A 189 -18.19 7.32 18.38
C ARG A 189 -17.63 8.73 18.51
N ASP A 190 -16.46 8.98 17.94
CA ASP A 190 -15.79 10.29 18.01
C ASP A 190 -16.46 11.35 17.12
N GLU A 191 -17.03 10.95 15.98
CA GLU A 191 -17.88 11.82 15.13
C GLU A 191 -19.18 12.23 15.85
N ALA A 192 -19.83 11.28 16.54
CA ALA A 192 -21.08 11.54 17.26
C ALA A 192 -20.86 12.40 18.52
N ALA A 193 -19.72 12.24 19.20
CA ALA A 193 -19.34 13.06 20.34
C ALA A 193 -18.92 14.49 19.93
N SER A 194 -18.19 14.64 18.82
CA SER A 194 -17.77 15.95 18.31
C SER A 194 -18.94 16.80 17.77
N SER A 195 -19.95 16.16 17.16
CA SER A 195 -21.15 16.84 16.66
C SER A 195 -22.09 17.36 17.76
N GLN A 196 -22.02 16.79 18.98
CA GLN A 196 -22.81 17.27 20.13
C GLN A 196 -22.16 18.45 20.86
N ASN A 197 -20.85 18.69 20.69
CA ASN A 197 -20.12 19.75 21.39
C ASN A 197 -20.06 21.08 20.61
N THR A 198 -20.34 21.08 19.30
CA THR A 198 -20.39 22.29 18.45
C THR A 198 -21.77 22.94 18.39
N SER A 199 -22.78 22.35 19.04
CA SER A 199 -24.15 22.88 19.11
C SER A 199 -24.49 23.58 20.44
N ARG A 200 -23.48 24.10 21.16
CA ARG A 200 -23.65 24.86 22.42
C ARG A 200 -23.05 26.25 22.36
#